data_AF-A0A0D6PUV4-F1
#
_entry.id   AF-A0A0D6PUV4-F1
#
_cell.length_a   1.000
_cell.length_b   1.000
_cell.length_c   1.000
_cell.angle_alpha   90.00
_cell.angle_beta   90.00
_cell.angle_gamma   90.00
#
_symmetry.space_group_name_H-M   'P 1'
#
loop_
_entity.id
_entity.type
_entity.pdbx_description
1 polymer ?
#
loop_
_entity_poly.entity_id
_entity_poly.type
_entity_poly.pdbx_seq_one_letter_code
_entity_poly.pdbx_strand_id
1 'polypeptide(L)'
;MDGVDPAFVRHELPDDPDLLDTVRLIATLDLVISVDTLVAHLAGAMGCPVWLPCRFGGDWRWSAAFDLPVPAGGPVSGPSPIANGMRDGTLPVLRPASQWYPTLRLFRQASLLPPQQAWTQVMAELCCALRTWAAGQER
;
A
#
# COMPACT_ATOMS: atom_id res chain seq x y z
N MET A 1 2.94 -10.76 -35.79
CA MET A 1 1.80 -10.77 -34.85
C MET A 1 1.96 -12.06 -34.10
N ASP A 2 2.35 -12.04 -32.82
CA ASP A 2 1.33 -12.00 -31.76
C ASP A 2 1.55 -11.00 -30.60
N GLY A 3 2.54 -10.10 -30.67
CA GLY A 3 2.50 -8.83 -29.91
C GLY A 3 2.33 -8.89 -28.38
N VAL A 4 2.51 -10.04 -27.73
CA VAL A 4 2.53 -10.14 -26.27
C VAL A 4 3.96 -9.91 -25.82
N ASP A 5 4.21 -8.76 -25.21
CA ASP A 5 5.42 -8.53 -24.43
C ASP A 5 5.40 -9.50 -23.23
N PRO A 6 6.31 -10.49 -23.14
CA PRO A 6 6.32 -11.46 -22.05
C PRO A 6 6.58 -10.81 -20.68
N ALA A 7 7.02 -9.54 -20.64
CA ALA A 7 7.17 -8.79 -19.39
C ALA A 7 5.82 -8.43 -18.72
N PHE A 8 4.71 -8.45 -19.47
CA PHE A 8 3.38 -8.16 -18.94
C PHE A 8 2.46 -9.37 -19.09
N VAL A 9 2.42 -10.20 -18.05
CA VAL A 9 1.47 -11.31 -17.96
C VAL A 9 0.18 -10.81 -17.32
N ARG A 10 -0.91 -10.86 -18.09
CA ARG A 10 -2.27 -10.67 -17.57
C ARG A 10 -2.79 -12.02 -17.09
N HIS A 11 -2.92 -12.21 -15.79
CA HIS A 11 -3.63 -13.35 -15.22
C HIS A 11 -5.10 -13.00 -15.10
N GLU A 12 -5.97 -13.76 -15.77
CA GLU A 12 -7.41 -13.63 -15.65
C GLU A 12 -7.93 -14.66 -14.65
N LEU A 13 -8.75 -14.21 -13.71
CA LEU A 13 -9.52 -15.10 -12.85
C LEU A 13 -10.61 -15.82 -13.69
N PRO A 14 -11.16 -16.93 -13.20
CA PRO A 14 -12.32 -17.58 -13.83
C PRO A 14 -13.50 -16.61 -14.02
N ASP A 15 -14.45 -16.96 -14.89
CA ASP A 15 -15.62 -16.12 -15.22
C ASP A 15 -16.53 -15.81 -14.01
N ASP A 16 -16.57 -16.71 -13.03
CA ASP A 16 -17.31 -16.54 -11.76
C ASP A 16 -16.36 -16.81 -10.59
N PRO A 17 -15.42 -15.89 -10.31
CA PRO A 17 -14.37 -16.14 -9.34
C PRO A 17 -14.88 -15.91 -7.92
N ASP A 18 -14.54 -16.82 -7.02
CA ASP A 18 -14.83 -16.63 -5.60
C ASP A 18 -13.67 -15.93 -4.87
N LEU A 19 -13.86 -15.67 -3.57
CA LEU A 19 -12.82 -15.08 -2.73
C LEU A 19 -11.59 -15.97 -2.61
N LEU A 20 -11.76 -17.30 -2.62
CA LEU A 20 -10.66 -18.24 -2.50
C LEU A 20 -9.77 -18.21 -3.74
N ASP A 21 -10.34 -18.05 -4.93
CA ASP A 21 -9.57 -17.87 -6.16
C ASP A 21 -8.73 -16.59 -6.14
N THR A 22 -9.31 -15.50 -5.62
CA THR A 22 -8.56 -14.24 -5.41
C THR A 22 -7.42 -14.43 -4.40
N VAL A 23 -7.67 -15.11 -3.26
CA VAL A 23 -6.64 -15.43 -2.26
C VAL A 23 -5.52 -16.26 -2.87
N ARG A 24 -5.86 -17.30 -3.65
CA ARG A 24 -4.89 -18.17 -4.31
C ARG A 24 -3.97 -17.39 -5.25
N LEU A 25 -4.53 -16.47 -6.03
CA LEU A 25 -3.75 -15.60 -6.88
C LEU A 25 -2.82 -14.71 -6.03
N ILE A 26 -3.36 -14.02 -5.02
CA ILE A 26 -2.56 -13.16 -4.12
C ILE A 26 -1.39 -13.92 -3.49
N ALA A 27 -1.60 -15.17 -3.08
CA ALA A 27 -0.57 -16.00 -2.45
C ALA A 27 0.63 -16.31 -3.37
N THR A 28 0.51 -16.09 -4.67
CA THR A 28 1.61 -16.26 -5.64
C THR A 28 2.40 -14.98 -5.91
N LEU A 29 1.97 -13.84 -5.37
CA LEU A 29 2.56 -12.53 -5.64
C LEU A 29 3.57 -12.13 -4.56
N ASP A 30 4.69 -11.55 -4.96
CA ASP A 30 5.64 -10.92 -4.04
C ASP A 30 5.13 -9.58 -3.49
N LEU A 31 4.26 -8.89 -4.24
CA LEU A 31 3.75 -7.55 -3.92
C LEU A 31 2.36 -7.35 -4.56
N VAL A 32 1.43 -6.78 -3.80
CA VAL A 32 0.11 -6.36 -4.30
C VAL A 32 0.04 -4.84 -4.35
N ILE A 33 -0.22 -4.28 -5.52
CA ILE A 33 -0.51 -2.85 -5.67
C ILE A 33 -2.00 -2.71 -6.02
N SER A 34 -2.79 -2.07 -5.15
CA SER A 34 -4.22 -1.94 -5.36
C SER A 34 -4.76 -0.63 -4.78
N VAL A 35 -5.83 -0.10 -5.39
CA VAL A 35 -6.62 0.97 -4.79
C VAL A 35 -7.49 0.39 -3.66
N ASP A 36 -8.15 1.26 -2.89
CA ASP A 36 -8.96 0.89 -1.74
C ASP A 36 -10.17 0.01 -2.11
N THR A 37 -9.92 -1.30 -2.18
CA THR A 37 -10.83 -2.36 -2.62
C THR A 37 -10.63 -3.59 -1.73
N LEU A 38 -11.56 -4.55 -1.84
CA LEU A 38 -11.46 -5.85 -1.21
C LEU A 38 -10.07 -6.50 -1.35
N VAL A 39 -9.41 -6.38 -2.51
CA VAL A 39 -8.08 -6.97 -2.75
C VAL A 39 -7.01 -6.42 -1.81
N ALA A 40 -7.01 -5.11 -1.54
CA ALA A 40 -6.04 -4.50 -0.62
C ALA A 40 -6.24 -5.01 0.82
N HIS A 41 -7.49 -5.18 1.23
CA HIS A 41 -7.85 -5.72 2.54
C HIS A 41 -7.50 -7.20 2.68
N LEU A 42 -7.80 -7.99 1.66
CA LEU A 42 -7.55 -9.42 1.64
C LEU A 42 -6.05 -9.70 1.68
N ALA A 43 -5.27 -9.03 0.83
CA ALA A 43 -3.81 -9.15 0.83
C ALA A 43 -3.20 -8.66 2.16
N GLY A 44 -3.70 -7.56 2.72
CA GLY A 44 -3.26 -7.06 4.03
C GLY A 44 -3.57 -8.03 5.17
N ALA A 45 -4.75 -8.66 5.17
CA ALA A 45 -5.14 -9.66 6.16
C ALA A 45 -4.33 -10.96 6.03
N MET A 46 -3.88 -11.30 4.81
CA MET A 46 -2.98 -12.42 4.55
C MET A 46 -1.53 -12.15 4.97
N GLY A 47 -1.19 -10.90 5.36
CA GLY A 47 0.19 -10.51 5.67
C GLY A 47 1.08 -10.40 4.43
N CYS A 48 0.50 -10.25 3.24
CA CYS A 48 1.25 -9.98 2.02
C CYS A 48 1.72 -8.51 2.01
N PRO A 49 2.85 -8.17 1.37
CA PRO A 49 3.20 -6.77 1.08
C PRO A 49 2.13 -6.10 0.22
N VAL A 50 1.60 -4.96 0.66
CA VAL A 50 0.55 -4.21 -0.07
C VAL A 50 0.93 -2.75 -0.23
N TRP A 51 0.82 -2.21 -1.44
CA TRP A 51 0.98 -0.79 -1.72
C TRP A 51 -0.34 -0.18 -2.17
N LEU A 52 -0.78 0.87 -1.49
CA LEU A 52 -2.06 1.52 -1.75
C LEU A 52 -1.86 2.99 -2.13
N PRO A 53 -2.10 3.35 -3.41
CA PRO A 53 -2.24 4.74 -3.85
C PRO A 53 -3.52 5.34 -3.26
N CYS A 54 -3.36 6.33 -2.39
CA CYS A 54 -4.45 6.94 -1.64
C CYS A 54 -4.74 8.36 -2.15
N ARG A 55 -5.99 8.59 -2.58
CA ARG A 55 -6.46 9.93 -2.99
C ARG A 55 -6.41 10.92 -1.82
N PHE A 56 -6.39 12.21 -2.13
CA PHE A 56 -6.46 13.25 -1.10
C PHE A 56 -7.71 13.08 -0.22
N GLY A 57 -7.55 13.26 1.09
CA GLY A 57 -8.57 12.96 2.11
C GLY A 57 -8.75 11.47 2.40
N GLY A 58 -8.75 10.62 1.37
CA GLY A 58 -8.81 9.16 1.50
C GLY A 58 -10.12 8.65 2.13
N ASP A 59 -10.15 7.34 2.41
CA ASP A 59 -11.08 6.76 3.39
C ASP A 59 -10.51 7.00 4.81
N TRP A 60 -11.38 7.09 5.82
CA TRP A 60 -10.99 7.38 7.20
C TRP A 60 -9.95 6.40 7.75
N ARG A 61 -9.96 5.13 7.30
CA ARG A 61 -8.93 4.15 7.66
C ARG A 61 -7.57 4.67 7.22
N TRP A 62 -7.48 5.13 5.99
CA TRP A 62 -6.26 5.70 5.46
C TRP A 62 -6.08 7.16 5.90
N SER A 63 -6.53 7.60 7.08
CA SER A 63 -6.18 8.94 7.55
C SER A 63 -4.71 9.00 8.00
N ALA A 64 -4.02 10.11 7.73
CA ALA A 64 -2.67 10.34 8.26
C ALA A 64 -2.66 10.39 9.80
N ALA A 65 -3.80 10.68 10.43
CA ALA A 65 -3.96 10.61 11.88
C ALA A 65 -3.71 9.19 12.46
N PHE A 66 -3.74 8.17 11.60
CA PHE A 66 -3.54 6.78 11.97
C PHE A 66 -2.16 6.25 11.56
N ASP A 67 -1.26 7.08 11.01
CA ASP A 67 0.10 6.63 10.69
C ASP A 67 0.83 6.29 12.01
N LEU A 68 1.03 5.00 12.31
CA LEU A 68 1.71 4.56 13.52
C LEU A 68 3.22 4.77 13.40
N PRO A 69 3.91 5.23 14.46
CA PRO A 69 5.30 4.87 14.63
C PRO A 69 5.37 3.36 14.91
N VAL A 70 6.04 2.58 14.06
CA VAL A 70 6.32 1.16 14.36
C VAL A 70 7.34 1.12 15.52
N PRO A 71 7.00 0.61 16.71
CA PRO A 71 8.01 0.42 17.75
C PRO A 71 8.91 -0.73 17.33
N ALA A 72 10.23 -0.54 17.46
CA ALA A 72 11.17 -1.64 17.30
C ALA A 72 10.94 -2.70 18.40
N GLY A 73 10.19 -3.76 18.09
CA GLY A 73 10.22 -5.03 18.82
C GLY A 73 9.17 -5.27 19.91
N GLY A 74 7.87 -5.23 19.61
CA GLY A 74 6.83 -5.72 20.53
C GLY A 74 5.53 -6.14 19.84
N PRO A 75 4.70 -7.02 20.45
CA PRO A 75 3.48 -7.50 19.82
C PRO A 75 2.48 -6.34 19.66
N VAL A 76 1.92 -6.21 18.47
CA VAL A 76 0.85 -5.26 18.16
C VAL A 76 -0.39 -5.61 18.98
N SER A 77 -0.77 -4.75 19.92
CA SER A 77 -2.02 -4.90 20.67
C SER A 77 -2.69 -3.55 20.84
N GLY A 78 -3.75 -3.34 20.05
CA GLY A 78 -4.75 -2.29 20.24
C GLY A 78 -4.55 -1.00 19.44
N PRO A 79 -5.62 -0.22 19.22
CA PRO A 79 -5.54 1.07 18.56
C PRO A 79 -4.77 2.04 19.45
N SER A 80 -3.60 2.52 19.00
CA SER A 80 -2.80 3.50 19.73
C SER A 80 -3.55 4.83 19.88
N PRO A 81 -3.36 5.54 21.01
CA PRO A 81 -4.02 6.82 21.24
C PRO A 81 -3.44 7.90 20.33
N ILE A 82 -4.32 8.78 19.86
CA ILE A 82 -4.01 9.95 19.04
C ILE A 82 -3.02 10.85 19.80
N ALA A 83 -1.75 10.84 19.41
CA ALA A 83 -0.74 11.69 20.02
C ALA A 83 -0.75 13.08 19.36
N ASN A 84 -1.48 14.02 19.95
CA ASN A 84 -1.23 15.45 19.74
C ASN A 84 0.11 15.80 20.38
N GLY A 85 1.17 15.98 19.59
CA GLY A 85 2.43 16.48 20.12
C GLY A 85 3.63 16.29 19.21
N MET A 86 3.93 17.33 18.44
CA MET A 86 5.22 17.52 17.78
C MET A 86 6.31 17.59 18.86
N ARG A 87 7.26 16.67 18.85
CA ARG A 87 8.47 16.74 19.69
C ARG A 87 9.71 16.38 18.89
N ASP A 88 10.65 17.32 18.86
CA ASP A 88 12.08 17.18 18.57
C ASP A 88 12.59 17.16 17.11
N GLY A 89 11.84 17.69 16.15
CA GLY A 89 12.41 18.21 14.89
C GLY A 89 13.13 17.23 13.95
N THR A 90 13.26 15.95 14.31
CA THR A 90 13.86 14.91 13.48
C THR A 90 12.97 13.67 13.56
N LEU A 91 12.05 13.51 12.62
CA LEU A 91 11.29 12.27 12.49
C LEU A 91 12.22 11.23 11.84
N PRO A 92 12.42 10.03 12.42
CA PRO A 92 12.83 8.91 11.59
C PRO A 92 11.81 8.82 10.45
N VAL A 93 12.27 8.61 9.21
CA VAL A 93 11.40 8.41 8.04
C VAL A 93 10.70 7.06 8.20
N LEU A 94 9.76 6.99 9.14
CA LEU A 94 8.85 5.89 9.34
C LEU A 94 7.81 6.05 8.25
N ARG A 95 7.92 5.22 7.21
CA ARG A 95 6.98 5.19 6.10
C ARG A 95 5.59 4.95 6.72
N PRO A 96 4.55 5.71 6.34
CA PRO A 96 3.23 5.55 6.94
C PRO A 96 2.70 4.14 6.64
N ALA A 97 2.78 3.28 7.66
CA ALA A 97 2.22 1.94 7.67
C ALA A 97 0.79 2.02 8.22
N SER A 98 -0.10 1.25 7.62
CA SER A 98 -1.50 1.14 8.06
C SER A 98 -1.62 0.58 9.48
N GLN A 99 -2.59 1.05 10.28
CA GLN A 99 -2.92 0.44 11.58
C GLN A 99 -3.58 -0.93 11.48
N TRP A 100 -4.22 -1.19 10.34
CA TRP A 100 -4.99 -2.42 10.12
C TRP A 100 -4.12 -3.53 9.55
N TYR A 101 -3.13 -3.16 8.74
CA TYR A 101 -2.29 -4.10 8.01
C TYR A 101 -0.83 -3.61 8.08
N PRO A 102 0.01 -4.22 8.96
CA PRO A 102 1.40 -3.81 9.12
C PRO A 102 2.23 -3.87 7.84
N THR A 103 1.82 -4.71 6.89
CA THR A 103 2.48 -4.91 5.59
C THR A 103 2.01 -3.94 4.51
N LEU A 104 1.04 -3.05 4.82
CA LEU A 104 0.48 -2.09 3.87
C LEU A 104 1.19 -0.74 3.97
N ARG A 105 1.75 -0.30 2.84
CA ARG A 105 2.35 1.01 2.61
C ARG A 105 1.40 1.93 1.85
N LEU A 106 1.22 3.15 2.35
CA LEU A 106 0.38 4.17 1.72
C LEU A 106 1.19 5.14 0.86
N PHE A 107 0.67 5.48 -0.32
CA PHE A 107 1.20 6.54 -1.20
C PHE A 107 0.14 7.63 -1.33
N ARG A 108 0.29 8.73 -0.58
CA ARG A 108 -0.78 9.71 -0.35
C ARG A 108 -0.62 10.91 -1.28
N GLN A 109 -1.72 11.35 -1.88
CA GLN A 109 -1.78 12.72 -2.41
C GLN A 109 -1.63 13.71 -1.24
N ALA A 110 -0.62 14.58 -1.31
CA ALA A 110 -0.35 15.56 -0.25
C ALA A 110 -1.38 16.70 -0.21
N SER A 111 -1.97 17.03 -1.35
CA SER A 111 -2.94 18.11 -1.51
C SER A 111 -3.96 17.78 -2.59
N LEU A 112 -5.10 18.48 -2.56
CA LEU A 112 -6.08 18.43 -3.63
C LEU A 112 -5.56 19.23 -4.83
N LEU A 113 -5.25 18.54 -5.94
CA LEU A 113 -4.76 19.13 -7.18
C LEU A 113 -5.79 18.93 -8.32
N PRO A 114 -5.68 19.70 -9.42
CA PRO A 114 -6.49 19.48 -10.62
C PRO A 114 -6.36 18.02 -11.14
N PRO A 115 -7.41 17.45 -11.76
CA PRO A 115 -7.42 16.03 -12.18
C PRO A 115 -6.21 15.59 -13.01
N GLN A 116 -5.67 16.48 -13.86
CA GLN A 116 -4.51 16.21 -14.71
C GLN A 116 -3.20 16.05 -13.94
N GLN A 117 -3.13 16.57 -12.71
CA GLN A 117 -1.93 16.60 -11.87
C GLN A 117 -2.08 15.78 -10.58
N ALA A 118 -3.31 15.41 -10.22
CA ALA A 118 -3.64 14.78 -8.94
C ALA A 118 -2.81 13.54 -8.61
N TRP A 119 -2.40 12.77 -9.62
CA TRP A 119 -1.66 11.52 -9.42
C TRP A 119 -0.16 11.60 -9.74
N THR A 120 0.34 12.73 -10.24
CA THR A 120 1.72 12.83 -10.73
C THR A 120 2.73 12.52 -9.63
N GLN A 121 2.59 13.12 -8.45
CA GLN A 121 3.46 12.87 -7.30
C GLN A 121 3.37 11.42 -6.83
N VAL A 122 2.15 10.92 -6.59
CA VAL A 122 1.90 9.55 -6.10
C VAL A 122 2.51 8.51 -7.04
N MET A 123 2.33 8.67 -8.35
CA MET A 123 2.89 7.76 -9.34
C MET A 123 4.42 7.86 -9.42
N ALA A 124 4.99 9.06 -9.28
CA ALA A 124 6.45 9.22 -9.24
C ALA A 124 7.07 8.49 -8.04
N GLU A 125 6.47 8.63 -6.85
CA GLU A 125 6.89 7.95 -5.63
C GLU A 125 6.73 6.43 -5.73
N LEU A 126 5.58 5.97 -6.23
CA LEU A 126 5.31 4.54 -6.44
C LEU A 126 6.30 3.92 -7.43
N CYS A 127 6.54 4.57 -8.57
CA CYS A 127 7.51 4.10 -9.55
C CYS A 127 8.93 4.08 -9.00
N CYS A 128 9.30 5.08 -8.18
CA CYS A 128 10.59 5.10 -7.49
C CYS A 128 10.72 3.90 -6.55
N ALA A 129 9.74 3.71 -5.67
CA ALA A 129 9.69 2.59 -4.73
C ALA A 129 9.74 1.24 -5.46
N LEU A 130 8.99 1.08 -6.55
CA LEU A 130 8.91 -0.17 -7.30
C LEU A 130 10.27 -0.56 -7.89
N ARG A 131 11.03 0.41 -8.41
CA ARG A 131 12.38 0.17 -8.91
C ARG A 131 13.31 -0.32 -7.80
N THR A 132 13.25 0.29 -6.61
CA THR A 132 14.04 -0.12 -5.45
C THR A 132 13.64 -1.51 -4.94
N TRP A 133 12.35 -1.82 -4.91
CA TRP A 133 11.82 -3.15 -4.57
C TRP A 133 12.32 -4.22 -5.55
N ALA A 134 12.20 -3.95 -6.86
CA ALA A 134 12.65 -4.86 -7.91
C ALA A 134 14.17 -5.11 -7.88
N ALA A 135 14.95 -4.12 -7.43
CA ALA A 135 16.39 -4.25 -7.21
C ALA A 135 16.74 -5.05 -5.93
N GLY A 136 15.76 -5.50 -5.14
CA GLY A 136 15.97 -6.27 -3.91
C GLY A 136 16.44 -5.44 -2.71
N GLN A 137 16.32 -4.12 -2.78
CA GLN A 137 16.85 -3.19 -1.77
C GLN A 137 15.84 -2.86 -0.65
N GLU A 138 14.59 -3.32 -0.76
CA GLU A 138 13.46 -2.97 0.13
C GLU A 138 12.54 -4.16 0.50
N ARG A 139 13.03 -5.41 0.44
CA ARG A 139 12.24 -6.59 0.86
C ARG A 139 12.14 -6.74 2.36
#